data_AF-A0A7S2JD64-F1
#
_entry.id   AF-A0A7S2JD64-F1
#
_cell.length_a   1.000
_cell.length_b   1.000
_cell.length_c   1.000
_cell.angle_alpha   90.00
_cell.angle_beta   90.00
_cell.angle_gamma   90.00
#
_symmetry.space_group_name_H-M   'P 1'
#
loop_
_entity.id
_entity.type
_entity.pdbx_description
1 polymer ?
#
loop_
_entity_poly.entity_id
_entity_poly.type
_entity_poly.pdbx_seq_one_letter_code
_entity_poly.pdbx_strand_id
1 'polypeptide(L)'
;KELRRCVQPMRWPPLHVRFFPLAILQLLGSLPFFTTTVESAAEVRRQAGVVSSVWSPAGTAPIPTPGAFASAGPAAGAIGRDLEGRPFFVDAAPSELAWQPRTISVILPCAEEREYALKTVKAVHGQTPADVLHEIVVVDDGSEPPLAETHLTEAVQAQYRT
;
A
#
# COMPACT_ATOMS: atom_id res chain seq x y z
N LYS A 1 -31.19 -25.73 18.47
CA LYS A 1 -30.77 -25.88 17.05
C LYS A 1 -29.39 -25.26 16.92
N GLU A 2 -28.40 -26.12 16.76
CA GLU A 2 -26.96 -25.89 16.86
C GLU A 2 -26.46 -25.22 15.57
N LEU A 3 -25.97 -23.99 15.65
CA LEU A 3 -25.34 -23.28 14.52
C LEU A 3 -23.83 -23.56 14.54
N ARG A 4 -23.45 -24.72 14.01
CA ARG A 4 -22.06 -24.95 13.58
C ARG A 4 -21.82 -24.10 12.34
N ARG A 5 -21.24 -22.90 12.55
CA ARG A 5 -20.67 -22.11 11.45
C ARG A 5 -19.50 -22.91 10.88
N CYS A 6 -19.69 -23.39 9.65
CA CYS A 6 -18.63 -23.83 8.76
C CYS A 6 -17.61 -22.71 8.60
N VAL A 7 -16.50 -22.78 9.35
CA VAL A 7 -15.24 -22.16 8.93
C VAL A 7 -14.55 -23.22 8.09
N GLN A 8 -14.90 -23.27 6.80
CA GLN A 8 -14.08 -23.97 5.83
C GLN A 8 -12.79 -23.14 5.70
N PRO A 9 -11.59 -23.73 5.85
CA PRO A 9 -10.36 -23.02 5.51
C PRO A 9 -10.42 -22.72 4.02
N MET A 10 -10.52 -21.44 3.67
CA MET A 10 -10.31 -21.02 2.28
C MET A 10 -8.90 -21.45 1.90
N ARG A 11 -8.80 -22.45 1.02
CA ARG A 11 -7.58 -22.72 0.28
C ARG A 11 -7.43 -21.56 -0.69
N TRP A 12 -6.66 -20.56 -0.30
CA TRP A 12 -6.29 -19.47 -1.19
C TRP A 12 -5.47 -20.04 -2.35
N PRO A 13 -5.72 -19.60 -3.59
CA PRO A 13 -4.81 -19.89 -4.69
C PRO A 13 -3.42 -19.30 -4.36
N PRO A 14 -2.34 -19.87 -4.91
CA PRO A 14 -0.97 -19.41 -4.64
C PRO A 14 -0.81 -17.92 -4.95
N LEU A 15 0.06 -17.24 -4.20
CA LEU A 15 0.44 -15.84 -4.39
C LEU A 15 0.76 -15.57 -5.87
N HIS A 16 0.09 -14.61 -6.50
CA HIS A 16 0.34 -14.24 -7.90
C HIS A 16 1.19 -12.98 -7.97
N VAL A 17 2.49 -13.12 -8.23
CA VAL A 17 3.29 -11.99 -8.73
C VAL A 17 2.92 -11.80 -10.20
N ARG A 18 2.26 -10.69 -10.53
CA ARG A 18 1.93 -10.30 -11.91
C ARG A 18 2.81 -9.14 -12.33
N PHE A 19 3.40 -9.26 -13.51
CA PHE A 19 4.15 -8.20 -14.17
C PHE A 19 3.32 -7.68 -15.34
N PHE A 20 3.11 -6.37 -15.39
CA PHE A 20 2.45 -5.73 -16.52
C PHE A 20 3.49 -4.97 -17.32
N PRO A 21 4.01 -5.53 -18.44
CA PRO A 21 4.78 -4.73 -19.38
C PRO A 21 3.86 -3.68 -20.00
N LEU A 22 4.16 -2.40 -19.80
CA LEU A 22 3.36 -1.26 -20.28
C LEU A 22 3.48 -1.02 -21.80
N ALA A 23 3.72 -2.08 -22.59
CA ALA A 23 4.05 -2.01 -24.01
C ALA A 23 2.84 -2.03 -24.98
N ILE A 24 1.61 -1.72 -24.53
CA ILE A 24 0.40 -1.73 -25.38
C ILE A 24 -0.10 -0.32 -25.78
N LEU A 25 0.62 0.76 -25.46
CA LEU A 25 0.16 2.13 -25.75
C LEU A 25 1.15 3.03 -26.51
N GLN A 26 2.03 2.47 -27.35
CA GLN A 26 2.95 3.27 -28.19
C GLN A 26 2.72 3.20 -29.71
N LEU A 27 1.56 2.73 -30.18
CA LEU A 27 1.30 2.63 -31.63
C LEU A 27 0.78 3.92 -32.32
N LEU A 28 0.76 5.08 -31.66
CA LEU A 28 0.40 6.36 -32.27
C LEU A 28 1.23 7.50 -31.65
N GLY A 29 2.30 7.93 -32.32
CA GLY A 29 2.99 9.16 -31.92
C GLY A 29 4.41 9.33 -32.45
N SER A 30 4.59 9.32 -33.77
CA SER A 30 5.81 9.81 -34.40
C SER A 30 5.94 11.32 -34.18
N LEU A 31 6.78 11.75 -33.24
CA LEU A 31 7.27 13.13 -33.15
C LEU A 31 8.79 13.16 -33.03
N PRO A 32 9.47 14.14 -33.65
CA PRO A 32 10.92 14.18 -33.76
C PRO A 32 11.61 14.55 -32.44
N PHE A 33 12.72 13.83 -32.23
CA PHE A 33 13.79 14.03 -31.25
C PHE A 33 14.15 15.51 -31.01
N PHE A 34 13.98 15.98 -29.76
CA PHE A 34 14.76 17.10 -29.24
C PHE A 34 15.99 16.54 -28.51
N THR A 35 17.17 16.83 -29.04
CA THR A 35 18.44 16.56 -28.38
C THR A 35 18.66 17.62 -27.31
N THR A 36 18.66 17.24 -26.03
CA THR A 36 19.23 18.07 -24.96
C THR A 36 20.44 17.38 -24.36
N THR A 37 21.52 18.14 -24.37
CA THR A 37 22.86 17.86 -23.89
C THR A 37 22.90 17.42 -22.43
N VAL A 38 23.69 16.39 -22.18
CA VAL A 38 24.15 15.96 -20.86
C VAL A 38 25.07 17.03 -20.25
N GLU A 39 24.72 17.54 -19.08
CA GLU A 39 25.66 18.24 -18.20
C GLU A 39 25.98 17.33 -17.01
N SER A 40 27.27 17.13 -16.83
CA SER A 40 27.89 16.17 -15.93
C SER A 40 28.40 16.88 -14.68
N ALA A 41 28.35 16.12 -13.59
CA ALA A 41 29.22 16.17 -12.42
C ALA A 41 28.84 17.08 -11.23
N ALA A 42 28.74 16.38 -10.10
CA ALA A 42 29.29 16.73 -8.80
C ALA A 42 28.58 17.85 -8.02
N GLU A 43 27.76 17.43 -7.04
CA GLU A 43 27.84 18.03 -5.70
C GLU A 43 27.55 16.97 -4.63
N VAL A 44 28.62 16.29 -4.25
CA VAL A 44 28.73 15.55 -3.00
C VAL A 44 29.11 16.55 -1.92
N ARG A 45 28.21 16.90 -0.99
CA ARG A 45 28.48 16.94 0.46
C ARG A 45 27.35 17.52 1.31
N ARG A 46 27.10 16.76 2.38
CA ARG A 46 26.75 17.19 3.75
C ARG A 46 25.41 17.91 3.93
N GLN A 47 24.46 17.16 4.47
CA GLN A 47 23.67 17.62 5.62
C GLN A 47 23.22 16.40 6.44
N ALA A 48 24.14 15.89 7.26
CA ALA A 48 23.80 15.10 8.43
C ALA A 48 23.31 16.08 9.52
N GLY A 49 22.04 16.44 9.44
CA GLY A 49 21.35 17.19 10.49
C GLY A 49 20.89 16.24 11.58
N VAL A 50 21.75 16.03 12.57
CA VAL A 50 21.36 15.46 13.87
C VAL A 50 20.49 16.49 14.58
N VAL A 51 19.18 16.27 14.64
CA VAL A 51 18.32 16.92 15.62
C VAL A 51 17.71 15.84 16.49
N SER A 52 18.37 15.66 17.63
CA SER A 52 17.91 14.94 18.81
C SER A 52 16.46 15.32 19.13
N SER A 53 15.51 14.40 18.95
CA SER A 53 14.20 14.52 19.56
C SER A 53 14.34 14.22 21.05
N VAL A 54 14.36 15.28 21.85
CA VAL A 54 14.17 15.20 23.30
C VAL A 54 12.74 14.72 23.54
N TRP A 55 12.60 13.44 23.84
CA TRP A 55 11.37 12.88 24.37
C TRP A 55 11.26 13.32 25.82
N SER A 56 10.43 14.33 26.10
CA SER A 56 10.08 14.70 27.48
C SER A 56 9.03 13.72 28.01
N PRO A 57 9.28 13.02 29.13
CA PRO A 57 8.22 12.31 29.84
C PRO A 57 7.52 13.27 30.82
N ALA A 58 6.26 12.93 31.13
CA ALA A 58 5.46 13.45 32.24
C ALA A 58 4.74 14.81 32.05
N GLY A 59 3.59 14.73 31.37
CA GLY A 59 2.42 15.56 31.69
C GLY A 59 1.25 14.64 32.01
N THR A 60 1.08 14.27 33.28
CA THR A 60 -0.08 13.51 33.77
C THR A 60 -1.32 14.41 33.69
N ALA A 61 -2.02 14.38 32.55
CA ALA A 61 -3.35 14.96 32.45
C ALA A 61 -4.32 14.14 33.33
N PRO A 62 -5.25 14.79 34.06
CA PRO A 62 -6.25 14.08 34.85
C PRO A 62 -7.11 13.20 33.93
N ILE A 63 -7.19 11.92 34.27
CA ILE A 63 -8.08 10.95 33.62
C ILE A 63 -9.51 11.46 33.80
N PRO A 64 -10.26 11.78 32.73
CA PRO A 64 -11.66 12.13 32.87
C PRO A 64 -12.41 10.93 33.47
N THR A 65 -13.05 11.16 34.61
CA THR A 65 -13.96 10.22 35.26
C THR A 65 -14.94 9.69 34.22
N PRO A 66 -15.14 8.36 34.07
CA PRO A 66 -16.16 7.82 33.18
C PRO A 66 -17.53 8.21 33.73
N GLY A 67 -18.03 9.36 33.28
CA GLY A 67 -19.43 9.72 33.39
C GLY A 67 -20.25 8.68 32.66
N ALA A 68 -21.29 8.19 33.32
CA ALA A 68 -22.21 7.18 32.82
C ALA A 68 -22.52 7.39 31.33
N PHE A 69 -22.15 6.41 30.51
CA PHE A 69 -22.60 6.31 29.14
C PHE A 69 -24.12 6.22 29.18
N ALA A 70 -24.78 7.35 28.90
CA ALA A 70 -26.21 7.40 28.68
C ALA A 70 -26.54 6.32 27.63
N SER A 71 -27.49 5.45 27.98
CA SER A 71 -28.01 4.44 27.08
C SER A 71 -28.43 5.13 25.77
N ALA A 72 -27.70 4.85 24.70
CA ALA A 72 -28.03 5.33 23.37
C ALA A 72 -29.44 4.86 23.04
N GLY A 73 -30.39 5.81 23.01
CA GLY A 73 -31.64 5.59 22.30
C GLY A 73 -31.35 5.26 20.82
N PRO A 74 -32.31 4.68 20.08
CA PRO A 74 -32.13 4.37 18.67
C PRO A 74 -31.58 5.61 17.96
N ALA A 75 -30.38 5.47 17.40
CA ALA A 75 -29.59 6.56 16.86
C ALA A 75 -30.44 7.34 15.85
N ALA A 76 -30.85 8.56 16.22
CA ALA A 76 -31.28 9.55 15.26
C ALA A 76 -30.09 9.73 14.31
N GLY A 77 -30.22 9.23 13.07
CA GLY A 77 -29.07 9.06 12.18
C GLY A 77 -28.29 10.36 12.05
N ALA A 78 -26.96 10.24 12.07
CA ALA A 78 -26.08 11.38 11.97
C ALA A 78 -26.32 12.07 10.61
N ILE A 79 -26.77 13.32 10.64
CA ILE A 79 -26.91 14.14 9.44
C ILE A 79 -25.52 14.63 9.05
N GLY A 80 -24.95 14.04 8.00
CA GLY A 80 -23.75 14.53 7.35
C GLY A 80 -24.05 15.77 6.50
N ARG A 81 -23.00 16.48 6.08
CA ARG A 81 -23.10 17.56 5.09
C ARG A 81 -22.10 17.33 3.97
N ASP A 82 -22.52 17.50 2.72
CA ASP A 82 -21.64 17.40 1.56
C ASP A 82 -20.74 18.64 1.40
N LEU A 83 -19.96 18.68 0.32
CA LEU A 83 -19.05 19.80 0.00
C LEU A 83 -19.79 21.13 -0.22
N GLU A 84 -21.07 21.08 -0.62
CA GLU A 84 -21.94 22.24 -0.81
C GLU A 84 -22.77 22.57 0.44
N GLY A 85 -22.56 21.85 1.54
CA GLY A 85 -23.26 22.05 2.81
C GLY A 85 -24.70 21.50 2.85
N ARG A 86 -25.13 20.74 1.85
CA ARG A 86 -26.46 20.10 1.81
C ARG A 86 -26.48 18.91 2.77
N PRO A 87 -27.56 18.73 3.55
CA PRO A 87 -27.67 17.61 4.49
C PRO A 87 -27.86 16.29 3.73
N PHE A 88 -27.16 15.24 4.17
CA PHE A 88 -27.42 13.87 3.75
C PHE A 88 -27.50 12.95 4.96
N PHE A 89 -28.29 11.88 4.85
CA PHE A 89 -28.47 10.90 5.92
C PHE A 89 -27.45 9.78 5.74
N VAL A 90 -26.76 9.41 6.82
CA VAL A 90 -25.86 8.25 6.83
C VAL A 90 -26.61 7.09 7.46
N ASP A 91 -27.10 6.20 6.61
CA ASP A 91 -27.94 5.05 7.01
C ASP A 91 -27.13 3.97 7.73
N ALA A 92 -25.80 3.96 7.55
CA ALA A 92 -24.89 2.98 8.12
C ALA A 92 -24.42 3.41 9.52
N ALA A 93 -24.44 2.47 10.47
CA ALA A 93 -23.84 2.72 11.78
C ALA A 93 -22.32 2.92 11.64
N PRO A 94 -21.67 3.77 12.46
CA PRO A 94 -20.22 3.98 12.37
C PRO A 94 -19.39 2.68 12.48
N SER A 95 -19.90 1.68 13.20
CA SER A 95 -19.29 0.35 13.31
C SER A 95 -19.34 -0.47 12.01
N GLU A 96 -20.32 -0.22 11.15
CA GLU A 96 -20.47 -0.87 9.84
C GLU A 96 -19.56 -0.23 8.79
N LEU A 97 -19.18 1.03 9.01
CA LEU A 97 -18.21 1.77 8.20
C LEU A 97 -16.76 1.49 8.61
N ALA A 98 -16.54 0.73 9.68
CA ALA A 98 -15.20 0.39 10.14
C ALA A 98 -14.53 -0.55 9.12
N TRP A 99 -13.62 0.01 8.33
CA TRP A 99 -12.80 -0.72 7.38
C TRP A 99 -11.93 -1.75 8.13
N GLN A 100 -12.16 -3.05 7.88
CA GLN A 100 -11.42 -4.17 8.49
C GLN A 100 -10.77 -5.02 7.39
N PRO A 101 -9.64 -4.59 6.83
CA PRO A 101 -8.98 -5.32 5.76
C PRO A 101 -8.33 -6.55 6.37
N ARG A 102 -8.57 -7.71 5.78
CA ARG A 102 -7.91 -8.96 6.22
C ARG A 102 -6.54 -9.13 5.60
N THR A 103 -6.36 -8.58 4.41
CA THR A 103 -5.16 -8.75 3.60
C THR A 103 -4.74 -7.44 2.93
N ILE A 104 -3.49 -7.41 2.47
CA ILE A 104 -2.90 -6.28 1.76
C ILE A 104 -2.30 -6.76 0.43
N SER A 105 -2.50 -5.98 -0.63
CA SER A 105 -1.75 -6.11 -1.89
C SER A 105 -0.73 -4.98 -1.92
N VAL A 106 0.54 -5.29 -2.18
CA VAL A 106 1.62 -4.29 -2.26
C VAL A 106 1.92 -4.03 -3.73
N ILE A 107 1.84 -2.76 -4.15
CA ILE A 107 2.22 -2.34 -5.51
C ILE A 107 3.53 -1.57 -5.42
N LEU A 108 4.56 -2.02 -6.14
CA LEU A 108 5.88 -1.42 -6.20
C LEU A 108 6.09 -0.84 -7.62
N PRO A 109 5.83 0.46 -7.83
CA PRO A 109 6.27 1.14 -9.04
C PRO A 109 7.79 1.24 -9.02
N CYS A 110 8.44 0.73 -10.05
CA CYS A 110 9.88 0.66 -10.16
C CYS A 110 10.36 1.39 -11.40
N ALA A 111 11.18 2.42 -11.22
CA ALA A 111 11.84 3.15 -12.31
C ALA A 111 13.36 2.98 -12.19
N GLU A 112 13.97 2.19 -13.09
CA GLU A 112 15.42 1.90 -13.10
C GLU A 112 16.01 1.33 -11.79
N GLU A 113 15.21 0.72 -10.92
CA GLU A 113 15.64 0.25 -9.60
C GLU A 113 16.44 -1.07 -9.62
N ARG A 114 16.57 -1.72 -10.79
CA ARG A 114 17.44 -2.90 -11.03
C ARG A 114 17.39 -3.92 -9.89
N GLU A 115 18.51 -4.18 -9.20
CA GLU A 115 18.60 -5.15 -8.11
C GLU A 115 17.86 -4.74 -6.83
N TYR A 116 17.53 -3.46 -6.67
CA TYR A 116 16.79 -2.96 -5.51
C TYR A 116 15.33 -3.39 -5.54
N ALA A 117 14.73 -3.51 -6.73
CA ALA A 117 13.37 -4.03 -6.86
C ALA A 117 13.22 -5.42 -6.20
N LEU A 118 14.17 -6.33 -6.47
CA LEU A 118 14.17 -7.66 -5.87
C LEU A 118 14.43 -7.64 -4.35
N LYS A 119 15.33 -6.76 -3.89
CA LYS A 119 15.59 -6.58 -2.44
C LYS A 119 14.33 -6.10 -1.71
N THR A 120 13.58 -5.19 -2.31
CA THR A 120 12.31 -4.69 -1.76
C THR A 120 11.26 -5.79 -1.70
N VAL A 121 11.07 -6.56 -2.78
CA VAL A 121 10.16 -7.72 -2.78
C VAL A 121 10.54 -8.71 -1.66
N LYS A 122 11.83 -9.03 -1.53
CA LYS A 122 12.32 -9.94 -0.49
C LYS A 122 12.10 -9.37 0.93
N ALA A 123 12.31 -8.08 1.13
CA ALA A 123 12.10 -7.42 2.41
C ALA A 123 10.60 -7.42 2.79
N VAL A 124 9.72 -7.02 1.85
CA VAL A 124 8.27 -7.02 2.06
C VAL A 124 7.77 -8.43 2.36
N HIS A 125 8.16 -9.41 1.56
CA HIS A 125 7.76 -10.80 1.77
C HIS A 125 8.30 -11.37 3.10
N GLY A 126 9.53 -11.02 3.49
CA GLY A 126 10.15 -11.52 4.72
C GLY A 126 9.63 -10.86 6.00
N GLN A 127 9.12 -9.63 5.91
CA GLN A 127 8.61 -8.86 7.06
C GLN A 127 7.09 -8.92 7.19
N THR A 128 6.38 -9.30 6.13
CA THR A 128 4.91 -9.37 6.13
C THR A 128 4.45 -10.82 6.34
N PRO A 129 3.57 -11.08 7.33
CA PRO A 129 2.97 -12.39 7.51
C PRO A 129 2.20 -12.87 6.27
N ALA A 130 2.30 -14.17 5.95
CA ALA A 130 1.69 -14.77 4.76
C ALA A 130 0.16 -14.81 4.78
N ASP A 131 -0.45 -14.71 5.96
CA ASP A 131 -1.91 -14.62 6.13
C ASP A 131 -2.44 -13.21 5.83
N VAL A 132 -1.58 -12.19 5.87
CA VAL A 132 -1.91 -10.80 5.60
C VAL A 132 -1.50 -10.39 4.18
N LEU A 133 -0.36 -10.86 3.67
CA LEU A 133 0.11 -10.50 2.33
C LEU A 133 -0.65 -11.28 1.25
N HIS A 134 -1.46 -10.59 0.45
CA HIS A 134 -2.23 -11.20 -0.64
C HIS A 134 -1.43 -11.34 -1.94
N GLU A 135 -0.62 -10.33 -2.29
CA GLU A 135 0.27 -10.34 -3.46
C GLU A 135 1.25 -9.15 -3.41
N ILE A 136 2.32 -9.24 -4.21
CA ILE A 136 3.21 -8.12 -4.53
C ILE A 136 3.20 -7.94 -6.04
N VAL A 137 2.76 -6.77 -6.50
CA VAL A 137 2.74 -6.37 -7.91
C VAL A 137 3.91 -5.42 -8.14
N VAL A 138 4.87 -5.81 -8.98
CA VAL A 138 5.93 -4.92 -9.42
C VAL A 138 5.54 -4.33 -10.78
N VAL A 139 5.54 -3.01 -10.88
CA VAL A 139 5.20 -2.28 -12.10
C VAL A 139 6.49 -1.64 -12.62
N ASP A 140 6.93 -2.06 -13.79
CA ASP A 140 8.11 -1.49 -14.46
C ASP A 140 7.73 -0.22 -15.23
N ASP A 141 8.25 0.92 -14.79
CA ASP A 141 8.02 2.23 -15.40
C ASP A 141 9.10 2.57 -16.43
N GLY A 142 9.34 1.65 -17.38
CA GLY A 142 10.19 1.88 -18.54
C GLY A 142 11.70 1.74 -18.28
N SER A 143 12.12 0.80 -17.43
CA SER A 143 13.56 0.54 -17.23
C SER A 143 14.26 -0.05 -18.46
N GLU A 144 15.53 0.33 -18.66
CA GLU A 144 16.40 -0.18 -19.74
C GLU A 144 17.65 -0.87 -19.16
N PRO A 145 17.81 -2.20 -19.35
CA PRO A 145 16.86 -3.16 -19.95
C PRO A 145 15.67 -3.47 -19.02
N PRO A 146 14.56 -4.03 -19.55
CA PRO A 146 13.37 -4.34 -18.76
C PRO A 146 13.68 -5.21 -17.53
N LEU A 147 13.01 -4.91 -16.42
CA LEU A 147 13.24 -5.61 -15.14
C LEU A 147 12.92 -7.11 -15.22
N ALA A 148 11.95 -7.49 -16.05
CA ALA A 148 11.55 -8.89 -16.28
C ALA A 148 12.66 -9.75 -16.90
N GLU A 149 13.53 -9.13 -17.71
CA GLU A 149 14.62 -9.85 -18.41
C GLU A 149 15.86 -10.00 -17.54
N THR A 150 16.04 -9.09 -16.58
CA THR A 150 17.27 -9.01 -15.78
C THR A 150 17.12 -9.54 -14.37
N HIS A 151 16.24 -8.97 -13.56
CA HIS A 151 16.19 -9.19 -12.11
C HIS A 151 14.94 -9.94 -11.66
N LEU A 152 13.84 -9.82 -12.41
CA LEU A 152 12.54 -10.41 -12.09
C LEU A 152 12.15 -11.51 -13.08
N THR A 153 13.10 -12.41 -13.34
CA THR A 153 12.92 -13.55 -14.24
C THR A 153 11.83 -14.51 -13.75
N GLU A 154 11.27 -15.34 -14.65
CA GLU A 154 10.23 -16.32 -14.29
C GLU A 154 10.67 -17.27 -13.16
N ALA A 155 11.96 -17.62 -13.12
CA ALA A 155 12.53 -18.45 -12.05
C ALA A 155 12.42 -17.76 -10.68
N VAL A 156 12.67 -16.46 -10.61
CA VAL A 156 12.50 -15.66 -9.40
C VAL A 156 11.03 -15.56 -9.04
N GLN A 157 10.14 -15.30 -10.01
CA GLN A 157 8.70 -15.22 -9.76
C GLN A 157 8.14 -16.53 -9.19
N ALA A 158 8.60 -17.68 -9.70
CA ALA A 158 8.19 -19.01 -9.22
C ALA A 158 8.58 -19.24 -7.74
N GLN A 159 9.67 -18.64 -7.26
CA GLN A 159 10.09 -18.75 -5.87
C GLN A 159 9.12 -18.10 -4.88
N TYR A 160 8.37 -17.07 -5.32
CA TYR A 160 7.46 -16.29 -4.46
C TYR A 160 5.97 -16.61 -4.71
N ARG A 161 5.66 -17.59 -5.56
CA ARG A 161 4.30 -18.15 -5.71
C ARG A 161 4.04 -19.24 -4.64
N THR A 162 4.12 -18.87 -3.38
CA THR A 162 3.76 -19.75 -2.25
C THR A 162 2.29 -19.69 -1.89
#